data_AF-A0A5B2UVS6-F1
#
_entry.id   AF-A0A5B2UVS6-F1
#
_cell.length_a   1.000
_cell.length_b   1.000
_cell.length_c   1.000
_cell.angle_alpha   90.00
_cell.angle_beta   90.00
_cell.angle_gamma   90.00
#
_symmetry.space_group_name_H-M   'P 1'
#
loop_
_entity.id
_entity.type
_entity.pdbx_description
1 polymer ?
#
loop_
_entity_poly.entity_id
_entity_poly.type
_entity_poly.pdbx_seq_one_letter_code
_entity_poly.pdbx_strand_id
1 'polypeptide(L)'
;MSTEQQLAAVVSAANNLTGVVTGKIGEIDKALEVAQRTYREHLASLDQRLPRLALTQNFSMAPDATGNLIEGWDIHQQVTTKKLRAITTLSQEAGRPQADIDFMRQVQADVREQFPDFDIRASEYWRNVIHVWQMKWSSNTGGAAWLAYPRSVDDGKVSGGRPLILNSSLTIGAFVRIVSGEVNNAWCTGAEKGKWRWCSVVMQPTRMFGHYWFIHPMCITADGEVEVMLAGACTGVVTHPADWSYMLALD
;
A
#
# COMPACT_ATOMS: atom_id res chain seq x y z
N MET A 1 -50.93 -36.26 -42.21
CA MET A 1 -50.81 -35.36 -41.05
C MET A 1 -51.60 -34.12 -41.35
N SER A 2 -52.52 -33.71 -40.47
CA SER A 2 -53.23 -32.43 -40.63
C SER A 2 -52.31 -31.26 -40.28
N THR A 3 -52.63 -30.08 -40.78
CA THR A 3 -51.95 -28.82 -40.44
C THR A 3 -51.92 -28.56 -38.93
N GLU A 4 -52.97 -28.96 -38.20
CA GLU A 4 -53.04 -28.88 -36.74
C GLU A 4 -52.02 -29.79 -36.05
N GLN A 5 -51.81 -31.02 -36.56
CA GLN A 5 -50.78 -31.93 -36.03
C GLN A 5 -49.36 -31.38 -36.27
N GLN A 6 -49.13 -30.73 -37.42
CA GLN A 6 -47.86 -30.07 -37.70
C GLN A 6 -47.62 -28.87 -36.79
N LEU A 7 -48.64 -28.05 -36.52
CA LEU A 7 -48.55 -26.91 -35.62
C LEU A 7 -48.23 -27.34 -34.18
N ALA A 8 -48.92 -28.37 -33.67
CA ALA A 8 -48.66 -28.91 -32.34
C ALA A 8 -47.23 -29.47 -32.20
N ALA A 9 -46.72 -30.15 -33.25
CA ALA A 9 -45.35 -30.65 -33.28
C ALA A 9 -44.30 -29.51 -33.24
N VAL A 10 -44.53 -28.41 -33.97
CA VAL A 10 -43.64 -27.24 -33.97
C VAL A 10 -43.62 -26.55 -32.60
N VAL A 11 -44.78 -26.38 -31.96
CA VAL A 11 -44.85 -25.78 -30.60
C VAL A 11 -44.11 -26.65 -29.58
N SER A 12 -44.28 -27.97 -29.65
CA SER A 12 -43.54 -28.91 -28.79
C SER A 12 -42.03 -28.81 -29.01
N ALA A 13 -41.58 -28.80 -30.26
CA ALA A 13 -40.16 -28.63 -30.60
C ALA A 13 -39.60 -27.28 -30.12
N ALA A 14 -40.37 -26.19 -30.24
CA ALA A 14 -39.98 -24.87 -29.75
C ALA A 14 -39.84 -24.85 -28.23
N ASN A 15 -40.81 -25.42 -27.49
CA ASN A 15 -40.74 -25.52 -26.03
C ASN A 15 -39.55 -26.37 -25.57
N ASN A 16 -39.28 -27.49 -26.25
CA ASN A 16 -38.11 -28.32 -25.98
C ASN A 16 -36.81 -27.55 -26.24
N LEU A 17 -36.72 -26.81 -27.34
CA LEU A 17 -35.56 -25.97 -27.64
C LEU A 17 -35.37 -24.88 -26.59
N THR A 18 -36.44 -24.18 -26.17
CA THR A 18 -36.38 -23.17 -25.11
C THR A 18 -35.87 -23.77 -23.80
N GLY A 19 -36.34 -24.98 -23.44
CA GLY A 19 -35.85 -25.70 -22.26
C GLY A 19 -34.37 -26.04 -22.35
N VAL A 20 -33.92 -26.57 -23.50
CA VAL A 20 -32.51 -26.89 -23.75
C VAL A 20 -31.63 -25.64 -23.71
N VAL A 21 -32.05 -24.56 -24.39
CA VAL A 21 -31.31 -23.29 -24.43
C VAL A 21 -31.20 -22.70 -23.03
N THR A 22 -32.30 -22.66 -22.26
CA THR A 22 -32.29 -22.15 -20.87
C THR A 22 -31.37 -22.98 -19.98
N GLY A 23 -31.40 -24.31 -20.12
CA GLY A 23 -30.50 -25.20 -19.39
C GLY A 23 -29.02 -24.95 -19.74
N LYS A 24 -28.72 -24.78 -21.04
CA LYS A 24 -27.36 -24.49 -21.51
C LYS A 24 -26.86 -23.12 -21.04
N ILE A 25 -27.72 -22.10 -21.00
CA ILE A 25 -27.38 -20.78 -20.46
C ILE A 25 -27.01 -20.92 -18.98
N GLY A 26 -27.80 -21.64 -18.17
CA GLY A 26 -27.48 -21.85 -16.76
C GLY A 26 -26.17 -22.64 -16.53
N GLU A 27 -25.86 -23.61 -17.39
CA GLU A 27 -24.57 -24.31 -17.37
C GLU A 27 -23.40 -23.37 -17.71
N ILE A 28 -23.58 -22.48 -18.69
CA ILE A 28 -22.57 -21.48 -19.10
C ILE A 28 -22.32 -20.48 -17.97
N ASP A 29 -23.37 -19.94 -17.36
CA ASP A 29 -23.25 -18.98 -16.25
C ASP A 29 -22.47 -19.58 -15.08
N LYS A 30 -22.81 -20.82 -14.70
CA LYS A 30 -22.09 -21.55 -13.65
C LYS A 30 -20.63 -21.80 -14.01
N ALA A 31 -20.34 -22.19 -15.26
CA ALA A 31 -18.98 -22.40 -15.71
C ALA A 31 -18.17 -21.10 -15.70
N LEU A 32 -18.79 -19.98 -16.07
CA LEU A 32 -18.16 -18.66 -16.06
C LEU A 32 -17.85 -18.20 -14.63
N GLU A 33 -18.78 -18.35 -13.69
CA GLU A 33 -18.55 -18.05 -12.27
C GLU A 33 -17.39 -18.86 -11.69
N VAL A 34 -17.36 -20.16 -11.97
CA VAL A 34 -16.27 -21.05 -11.53
C VAL A 34 -14.94 -20.59 -12.13
N ALA A 35 -14.89 -20.35 -13.45
CA ALA A 35 -13.68 -19.92 -14.13
C ALA A 35 -13.16 -18.57 -13.58
N GLN A 36 -14.05 -17.60 -13.36
CA GLN A 36 -13.70 -16.31 -12.78
C GLN A 36 -13.13 -16.46 -11.36
N ARG A 37 -13.75 -17.30 -10.53
CA ARG A 37 -13.25 -17.58 -9.17
C ARG A 37 -11.87 -18.23 -9.22
N THR A 38 -11.70 -19.29 -10.00
CA THR A 38 -10.42 -19.99 -10.14
C THR A 38 -9.33 -19.07 -10.68
N TYR A 39 -9.66 -18.19 -11.64
CA TYR A 39 -8.70 -17.20 -12.15
C TYR A 39 -8.28 -16.20 -11.06
N ARG A 40 -9.22 -15.68 -10.26
CA ARG A 40 -8.91 -14.80 -9.12
C ARG A 40 -8.05 -15.50 -8.07
N GLU A 41 -8.34 -16.76 -7.76
CA GLU A 41 -7.54 -17.58 -6.83
C GLU A 41 -6.12 -17.79 -7.35
N HIS A 42 -5.95 -18.06 -8.65
CA HIS A 42 -4.63 -18.19 -9.25
C HIS A 42 -3.84 -16.88 -9.24
N LEU A 43 -4.48 -15.75 -9.55
CA LEU A 43 -3.83 -14.44 -9.46
C LEU A 43 -3.39 -14.13 -8.02
N ALA A 44 -4.28 -14.31 -7.04
CA ALA A 44 -3.95 -14.11 -5.63
C ALA A 44 -2.80 -15.03 -5.18
N SER A 45 -2.79 -16.29 -5.63
CA SER A 45 -1.69 -17.20 -5.34
C SER A 45 -0.37 -16.79 -6.00
N LEU A 46 -0.38 -16.13 -7.16
CA LEU A 46 0.84 -15.64 -7.80
C LEU A 46 1.41 -14.42 -7.05
N ASP A 47 0.54 -13.50 -6.65
CA ASP A 47 0.92 -12.30 -5.89
C ASP A 47 1.64 -12.66 -4.57
N GLN A 48 1.22 -13.74 -3.91
CA GLN A 48 1.82 -14.20 -2.65
C GLN A 48 3.09 -15.06 -2.83
N ARG A 49 3.40 -15.54 -4.04
CA ARG A 49 4.56 -16.41 -4.31
C ARG A 49 5.78 -15.66 -4.81
N LEU A 50 5.61 -14.45 -5.33
CA LEU A 50 6.72 -13.64 -5.79
C LEU A 50 7.36 -12.92 -4.60
N PRO A 51 8.67 -13.12 -4.33
CA PRO A 51 9.32 -12.40 -3.26
C PRO A 51 9.32 -10.91 -3.58
N ARG A 52 8.81 -10.11 -2.65
CA ARG A 52 8.93 -8.66 -2.71
C ARG A 52 10.35 -8.29 -2.28
N LEU A 53 11.01 -7.46 -3.06
CA LEU A 53 12.34 -6.95 -2.75
C LEU A 53 12.21 -5.50 -2.33
N ALA A 54 12.90 -5.15 -1.27
CA ALA A 54 12.95 -3.77 -0.85
C ALA A 54 13.81 -2.94 -1.79
N LEU A 55 13.32 -1.73 -2.06
CA LEU A 55 14.00 -0.79 -2.95
C LEU A 55 14.48 0.45 -2.24
N THR A 56 14.01 0.69 -1.00
CA THR A 56 14.36 1.85 -0.18
C THR A 56 15.07 1.45 1.10
N GLN A 57 15.95 2.33 1.58
CA GLN A 57 16.60 2.17 2.89
C GLN A 57 15.65 2.47 4.05
N ASN A 58 16.00 1.95 5.23
CA ASN A 58 15.46 2.33 6.54
C ASN A 58 13.92 2.40 6.60
N PHE A 59 13.28 1.28 6.28
CA PHE A 59 11.84 1.13 6.33
C PHE A 59 11.26 1.33 7.74
N SER A 60 12.02 0.97 8.78
CA SER A 60 11.68 1.18 10.19
C SER A 60 11.78 2.64 10.64
N MET A 61 12.30 3.52 9.77
CA MET A 61 12.48 4.96 9.98
C MET A 61 13.36 5.27 11.21
N ALA A 62 14.39 4.45 11.44
CA ALA A 62 15.38 4.66 12.49
C ALA A 62 16.03 6.05 12.39
N PRO A 63 16.29 6.72 13.54
CA PRO A 63 16.96 8.01 13.54
C PRO A 63 18.42 7.88 13.07
N ASP A 64 18.94 8.97 12.51
CA ASP A 64 20.37 9.13 12.26
C ASP A 64 21.18 9.21 13.57
N ALA A 65 22.51 9.25 13.45
CA ALA A 65 23.41 9.34 14.61
C ALA A 65 23.14 10.57 15.49
N THR A 66 22.53 11.63 14.97
CA THR A 66 22.19 12.84 15.73
C THR A 66 20.84 12.73 16.46
N GLY A 67 20.00 11.77 16.08
CA GLY A 67 18.65 11.62 16.62
C GLY A 67 17.61 12.57 16.04
N ASN A 68 18.02 13.50 15.16
CA ASN A 68 17.18 14.61 14.70
C ASN A 68 16.56 14.34 13.33
N LEU A 69 17.20 13.51 12.51
CA LEU A 69 16.75 13.16 11.17
C LEU A 69 16.55 11.66 11.06
N ILE A 70 15.98 11.23 9.94
CA ILE A 70 15.77 9.82 9.63
C ILE A 70 16.97 9.33 8.82
N GLU A 71 17.62 8.26 9.26
CA GLU A 71 18.78 7.72 8.55
C GLU A 71 18.40 7.23 7.14
N GLY A 72 19.23 7.49 6.13
CA GLY A 72 18.96 7.03 4.76
C GLY A 72 17.78 7.74 4.07
N TRP A 73 17.35 8.89 4.59
CA TRP A 73 16.31 9.72 3.98
C TRP A 73 16.88 11.04 3.46
N ASP A 74 16.21 11.60 2.44
CA ASP A 74 16.32 12.99 2.06
C ASP A 74 15.11 13.75 2.60
N ILE A 75 15.36 14.89 3.25
CA ILE A 75 14.33 15.74 3.86
C ILE A 75 14.51 17.14 3.27
N HIS A 76 13.42 17.75 2.81
CA HIS A 76 13.50 19.06 2.19
C HIS A 76 13.87 20.12 3.23
N GLN A 77 14.64 21.14 2.83
CA GLN A 77 15.17 22.16 3.75
C GLN A 77 14.11 22.98 4.51
N GLN A 78 12.87 23.01 4.00
CA GLN A 78 11.74 23.70 4.64
C GLN A 78 10.93 22.78 5.57
N VAL A 79 11.32 21.51 5.68
CA VAL A 79 10.64 20.51 6.50
C VAL A 79 11.44 20.32 7.79
N THR A 80 10.73 20.44 8.91
CA THR A 80 11.25 20.07 10.22
C THR A 80 10.69 18.71 10.60
N THR A 81 11.51 17.90 11.25
CA THR A 81 11.14 16.55 11.66
C THR A 81 11.24 16.39 13.17
N LYS A 82 10.27 15.69 13.76
CA LYS A 82 10.28 15.36 15.19
C LYS A 82 9.89 13.90 15.36
N LYS A 83 10.78 13.11 15.95
CA LYS A 83 10.43 11.75 16.38
C LYS A 83 9.36 11.82 17.46
N LEU A 84 8.22 11.19 17.23
CA LEU A 84 7.12 11.13 18.19
C LEU A 84 7.22 9.89 19.07
N ARG A 85 7.54 8.74 18.47
CA ARG A 85 7.50 7.44 19.15
C ARG A 85 8.54 6.47 18.60
N ALA A 86 8.94 5.52 19.43
CA ALA A 86 9.67 4.32 19.05
C ALA A 86 8.94 3.11 19.63
N ILE A 87 8.23 2.37 18.77
CA ILE A 87 7.45 1.19 19.19
C ILE A 87 8.40 -0.01 19.21
N THR A 88 8.53 -0.61 20.38
CA THR A 88 9.48 -1.70 20.62
C THR A 88 9.03 -3.02 19.98
N THR A 89 9.98 -3.96 19.88
CA THR A 89 9.73 -5.32 19.39
C THR A 89 8.91 -6.20 20.35
N LEU A 90 8.78 -5.81 21.61
CA LEU A 90 8.14 -6.59 22.66
C LEU A 90 6.63 -6.70 22.46
N SER A 91 6.03 -7.83 22.83
CA SER A 91 4.57 -7.96 22.99
C SER A 91 4.07 -7.18 24.22
N GLN A 92 2.74 -7.06 24.35
CA GLN A 92 2.11 -6.51 25.55
C GLN A 92 2.54 -7.28 26.82
N GLU A 93 2.49 -8.61 26.76
CA GLU A 93 2.87 -9.48 27.90
C GLU A 93 4.36 -9.35 28.24
N ALA A 94 5.21 -9.08 27.25
CA ALA A 94 6.64 -8.87 27.43
C ALA A 94 7.00 -7.44 27.86
N GLY A 95 6.01 -6.57 28.10
CA GLY A 95 6.22 -5.24 28.69
C GLY A 95 6.24 -4.08 27.70
N ARG A 96 5.64 -4.22 26.50
CA ARG A 96 5.38 -3.06 25.63
C ARG A 96 4.52 -2.02 26.39
N PRO A 97 4.88 -0.72 26.38
CA PRO A 97 4.10 0.31 27.05
C PRO A 97 2.64 0.39 26.55
N GLN A 98 1.69 0.54 27.48
CA GLN A 98 0.27 0.62 27.14
C GLN A 98 -0.05 1.76 26.15
N ALA A 99 0.64 2.89 26.27
CA ALA A 99 0.47 4.03 25.37
C ALA A 99 0.84 3.72 23.90
N ASP A 100 1.74 2.77 23.66
CA ASP A 100 2.10 2.34 22.30
C ASP A 100 1.07 1.33 21.76
N ILE A 101 0.53 0.47 22.63
CA ILE A 101 -0.57 -0.43 22.28
C ILE A 101 -1.81 0.37 21.89
N ASP A 102 -2.17 1.37 22.69
CA ASP A 102 -3.33 2.23 22.43
C ASP A 102 -3.14 3.03 21.14
N PHE A 103 -1.93 3.54 20.89
CA PHE A 103 -1.58 4.18 19.63
C PHE A 103 -1.77 3.24 18.43
N MET A 104 -1.21 2.02 18.48
CA MET A 104 -1.36 1.06 17.38
C MET A 104 -2.81 0.61 17.19
N ARG A 105 -3.59 0.47 18.27
CA ARG A 105 -5.03 0.19 18.19
C ARG A 105 -5.79 1.33 17.50
N GLN A 106 -5.41 2.58 17.74
CA GLN A 106 -5.98 3.72 17.01
C GLN A 106 -5.64 3.65 15.52
N VAL A 107 -4.37 3.41 15.17
CA VAL A 107 -3.97 3.22 13.76
C VAL A 107 -4.79 2.12 13.12
N GLN A 108 -4.90 0.96 13.78
CA GLN A 108 -5.67 -0.17 13.28
C GLN A 108 -7.15 0.17 13.10
N ALA A 109 -7.77 0.86 14.07
CA ALA A 109 -9.17 1.26 13.98
C ALA A 109 -9.41 2.16 12.76
N ASP A 110 -8.54 3.15 12.55
CA ASP A 110 -8.66 4.06 11.40
C ASP A 110 -8.44 3.32 10.07
N VAL A 111 -7.42 2.46 9.97
CA VAL A 111 -7.10 1.71 8.75
C VAL A 111 -8.18 0.67 8.44
N ARG A 112 -8.88 0.14 9.44
CA ARG A 112 -10.02 -0.77 9.25
C ARG A 112 -11.21 -0.14 8.53
N GLU A 113 -11.30 1.19 8.49
CA GLU A 113 -12.27 1.86 7.61
C GLU A 113 -11.98 1.60 6.13
N GLN A 114 -10.70 1.37 5.74
CA GLN A 114 -10.29 1.00 4.39
C GLN A 114 -10.15 -0.51 4.20
N PHE A 115 -9.69 -1.23 5.23
CA PHE A 115 -9.36 -2.65 5.21
C PHE A 115 -9.93 -3.35 6.46
N PRO A 116 -11.21 -3.77 6.44
CA PRO A 116 -11.93 -4.23 7.63
C PRO A 116 -11.26 -5.39 8.39
N ASP A 117 -10.49 -6.22 7.69
CA ASP A 117 -9.75 -7.37 8.20
C ASP A 117 -8.32 -7.04 8.67
N PHE A 118 -7.87 -5.79 8.55
CA PHE A 118 -6.52 -5.40 8.94
C PHE A 118 -6.27 -5.61 10.44
N ASP A 119 -5.18 -6.29 10.76
CA ASP A 119 -4.65 -6.44 12.11
C ASP A 119 -3.19 -5.99 12.12
N ILE A 120 -2.93 -4.89 12.82
CA ILE A 120 -1.57 -4.36 12.98
C ILE A 120 -0.77 -5.17 14.02
N ARG A 121 -1.43 -6.09 14.73
CA ARG A 121 -0.87 -6.90 15.80
C ARG A 121 -0.33 -6.06 16.96
N ALA A 122 -1.16 -5.12 17.44
CA ALA A 122 -0.79 -4.13 18.45
C ALA A 122 -0.27 -4.72 19.78
N SER A 123 -0.73 -5.91 20.18
CA SER A 123 -0.32 -6.61 21.41
C SER A 123 0.80 -7.64 21.21
N GLU A 124 1.21 -7.89 19.96
CA GLU A 124 2.12 -8.98 19.61
C GLU A 124 3.56 -8.51 19.43
N TYR A 125 4.49 -9.46 19.34
CA TYR A 125 5.87 -9.19 18.98
C TYR A 125 5.99 -8.60 17.58
N TRP A 126 6.90 -7.64 17.43
CA TRP A 126 7.28 -7.05 16.15
C TRP A 126 8.73 -7.39 15.86
N ARG A 127 9.05 -7.50 14.56
CA ARG A 127 10.40 -7.91 14.14
C ARG A 127 11.45 -6.87 14.48
N ASN A 128 11.17 -5.59 14.18
CA ASN A 128 12.09 -4.47 14.41
C ASN A 128 11.40 -3.39 15.24
N VAL A 129 12.19 -2.50 15.85
CA VAL A 129 11.67 -1.26 16.45
C VAL A 129 11.21 -0.36 15.31
N ILE A 130 10.00 0.21 15.42
CA ILE A 130 9.48 1.12 14.40
C ILE A 130 9.36 2.53 14.95
N HIS A 131 9.58 3.51 14.11
CA HIS A 131 9.58 4.91 14.51
C HIS A 131 8.46 5.68 13.85
N VAL A 132 7.77 6.48 14.66
CA VAL A 132 6.73 7.40 14.19
C VAL A 132 7.32 8.79 14.18
N TRP A 133 7.23 9.45 13.03
CA TRP A 133 7.78 10.78 12.82
C TRP A 133 6.69 11.78 12.50
N GLN A 134 6.83 12.96 13.06
CA GLN A 134 6.13 14.15 12.61
C GLN A 134 7.00 14.90 11.61
N MET A 135 6.40 15.39 10.53
CA MET A 135 7.05 16.23 9.53
C MET A 135 6.21 17.48 9.31
N LYS A 136 6.79 18.66 9.58
CA LYS A 136 6.09 19.93 9.47
C LYS A 136 6.77 20.82 8.45
N TRP A 137 5.99 21.39 7.53
CA TRP A 137 6.48 22.36 6.55
C TRP A 137 5.82 23.72 6.75
N SER A 138 6.52 24.76 6.33
CA SER A 138 6.03 26.14 6.32
C SER A 138 6.61 26.87 5.12
N SER A 139 5.90 27.90 4.64
CA SER A 139 6.36 28.78 3.56
C SER A 139 6.60 28.07 2.22
N ASN A 140 5.78 27.06 1.91
CA ASN A 140 5.73 26.46 0.56
C ASN A 140 4.99 27.41 -0.41
N THR A 141 5.65 28.49 -0.80
CA THR A 141 5.07 29.55 -1.64
C THR A 141 5.19 29.29 -3.14
N GLY A 142 5.67 28.11 -3.55
CA GLY A 142 6.01 27.79 -4.95
C GLY A 142 5.38 26.51 -5.52
N GLY A 143 4.52 25.82 -4.78
CA GLY A 143 3.78 24.64 -5.27
C GLY A 143 4.63 23.43 -5.65
N ALA A 144 5.92 23.40 -5.27
CA ALA A 144 6.88 22.37 -5.66
C ALA A 144 7.76 21.85 -4.50
N ALA A 145 7.49 22.23 -3.25
CA ALA A 145 8.24 21.69 -2.12
C ALA A 145 7.83 20.23 -1.88
N TRP A 146 8.72 19.32 -2.24
CA TRP A 146 8.61 17.93 -1.81
C TRP A 146 8.85 17.82 -0.29
N LEU A 147 8.32 16.78 0.34
CA LEU A 147 8.34 16.63 1.79
C LEU A 147 9.64 15.94 2.26
N ALA A 148 9.67 14.61 2.15
CA ALA A 148 10.81 13.76 2.51
C ALA A 148 10.64 12.40 1.82
N TYR A 149 11.73 11.67 1.63
CA TYR A 149 11.67 10.34 1.05
C TYR A 149 12.87 9.48 1.45
N PRO A 150 12.69 8.15 1.59
CA PRO A 150 13.81 7.25 1.78
C PRO A 150 14.58 7.11 0.47
N ARG A 151 15.91 7.06 0.57
CA ARG A 151 16.82 6.84 -0.56
C ARG A 151 16.75 5.37 -1.00
N SER A 152 17.16 5.09 -2.22
CA SER A 152 17.21 3.73 -2.72
C SER A 152 18.26 2.87 -1.99
N VAL A 153 18.06 1.55 -1.95
CA VAL A 153 18.99 0.60 -1.30
C VAL A 153 20.39 0.53 -1.94
N ASP A 154 20.55 1.09 -3.14
CA ASP A 154 21.84 1.21 -3.82
C ASP A 154 22.48 2.59 -3.69
N ASP A 155 21.88 3.55 -2.96
CA ASP A 155 22.52 4.83 -2.65
C ASP A 155 23.91 4.64 -2.01
N GLY A 156 24.87 5.46 -2.43
CA GLY A 156 26.27 5.35 -2.02
C GLY A 156 27.10 4.30 -2.77
N LYS A 157 26.51 3.47 -3.64
CA LYS A 157 27.25 2.59 -4.56
C LYS A 157 27.73 3.37 -5.79
N VAL A 158 28.84 2.93 -6.40
CA VAL A 158 29.45 3.58 -7.58
C VAL A 158 28.47 3.79 -8.74
N SER A 159 27.53 2.86 -8.93
CA SER A 159 26.50 2.92 -9.99
C SER A 159 25.09 3.11 -9.44
N GLY A 160 24.96 3.39 -8.15
CA GLY A 160 23.67 3.61 -7.49
C GLY A 160 23.26 5.07 -7.52
N GLY A 161 22.03 5.34 -7.08
CA GLY A 161 21.50 6.70 -6.99
C GLY A 161 20.67 6.89 -5.73
N ARG A 162 20.04 8.06 -5.60
CA ARG A 162 18.98 8.31 -4.62
C ARG A 162 17.58 7.89 -5.10
N PRO A 163 17.19 8.09 -6.37
CA PRO A 163 15.86 7.71 -6.84
C PRO A 163 15.75 6.20 -7.10
N LEU A 164 14.51 5.71 -7.16
CA LEU A 164 14.22 4.32 -7.52
C LEU A 164 14.22 4.15 -9.04
N ILE A 165 14.79 3.04 -9.53
CA ILE A 165 14.70 2.66 -10.94
C ILE A 165 13.32 2.04 -11.23
N LEU A 166 12.66 2.49 -12.30
CA LEU A 166 11.32 2.06 -12.71
C LEU A 166 11.35 0.98 -13.80
N ASN A 167 12.00 -0.15 -13.51
CA ASN A 167 12.12 -1.28 -14.46
C ASN A 167 11.07 -2.38 -14.27
N SER A 168 10.33 -2.36 -13.16
CA SER A 168 9.29 -3.33 -12.82
C SER A 168 8.12 -2.61 -12.13
N SER A 169 7.01 -3.32 -11.89
CA SER A 169 5.94 -2.77 -11.07
C SER A 169 6.43 -2.63 -9.64
N LEU A 170 6.19 -1.47 -9.03
CA LEU A 170 6.63 -1.14 -7.67
C LEU A 170 5.44 -0.71 -6.83
N THR A 171 5.49 -0.98 -5.53
CA THR A 171 4.58 -0.36 -4.57
C THR A 171 5.35 0.54 -3.65
N ILE A 172 4.85 1.76 -3.48
CA ILE A 172 5.34 2.73 -2.52
C ILE A 172 4.21 2.94 -1.52
N GLY A 173 4.51 2.90 -0.23
CA GLY A 173 3.47 3.01 0.77
C GLY A 173 3.99 3.40 2.14
N ALA A 174 3.05 3.75 3.01
CA ALA A 174 3.26 4.09 4.41
C ALA A 174 1.93 4.07 5.18
N PHE A 175 2.01 4.11 6.51
CA PHE A 175 0.89 4.58 7.33
C PHE A 175 1.06 6.08 7.55
N VAL A 176 0.05 6.86 7.19
CA VAL A 176 0.12 8.32 7.21
C VAL A 176 -1.14 8.90 7.84
N ARG A 177 -0.98 9.96 8.64
CA ARG A 177 -2.07 10.78 9.17
C ARG A 177 -1.76 12.24 8.94
N ILE A 178 -2.62 12.94 8.19
CA ILE A 178 -2.49 14.39 8.02
C ILE A 178 -3.02 15.08 9.27
N VAL A 179 -2.19 15.87 9.95
CA VAL A 179 -2.59 16.68 11.11
C VAL A 179 -3.16 18.02 10.62
N SER A 180 -2.46 18.68 9.70
CA SER A 180 -2.87 19.94 9.08
C SER A 180 -2.29 20.09 7.67
N GLY A 181 -2.81 21.05 6.91
CA GLY A 181 -2.43 21.25 5.50
C GLY A 181 -2.90 20.11 4.59
N GLU A 182 -2.24 19.99 3.44
CA GLU A 182 -2.47 18.97 2.42
C GLU A 182 -1.15 18.52 1.81
N VAL A 183 -0.98 17.20 1.69
CA VAL A 183 0.17 16.54 1.06
C VAL A 183 -0.36 15.36 0.26
N ASN A 184 0.22 15.09 -0.91
CA ASN A 184 -0.20 13.97 -1.76
C ASN A 184 1.00 13.37 -2.51
N ASN A 185 0.76 12.34 -3.31
CA ASN A 185 1.73 11.60 -4.12
C ASN A 185 2.61 10.64 -3.31
N ALA A 186 3.27 9.70 -4.01
CA ALA A 186 4.14 8.67 -3.44
C ALA A 186 3.50 7.98 -2.21
N TRP A 187 4.22 7.92 -1.10
CA TRP A 187 3.76 7.26 0.14
C TRP A 187 2.67 8.06 0.91
N CYS A 188 2.27 9.26 0.46
CA CYS A 188 1.11 10.00 0.98
C CYS A 188 -0.16 9.80 0.12
N THR A 189 -0.11 9.02 -0.94
CA THR A 189 -1.28 8.84 -1.83
C THR A 189 -2.43 8.17 -1.08
N GLY A 190 -3.55 8.87 -0.96
CA GLY A 190 -4.72 8.41 -0.19
C GLY A 190 -4.74 8.83 1.28
N ALA A 191 -3.81 9.68 1.71
CA ALA A 191 -3.79 10.22 3.07
C ALA A 191 -5.00 11.12 3.35
N GLU A 192 -5.48 11.10 4.59
CA GLU A 192 -6.66 11.84 5.04
C GLU A 192 -6.35 12.64 6.31
N LYS A 193 -7.01 13.79 6.45
CA LYS A 193 -6.88 14.63 7.63
C LYS A 193 -7.53 14.00 8.85
N GLY A 194 -6.79 13.96 9.95
CA GLY A 194 -7.25 13.50 11.26
C GLY A 194 -7.26 11.99 11.47
N LYS A 195 -7.02 11.18 10.42
CA LYS A 195 -7.09 9.72 10.50
C LYS A 195 -5.83 9.06 9.95
N TRP A 196 -5.43 7.95 10.55
CA TRP A 196 -4.41 7.09 9.97
C TRP A 196 -4.98 6.34 8.75
N ARG A 197 -4.20 6.34 7.68
CA ARG A 197 -4.50 5.63 6.44
C ARG A 197 -3.32 4.79 6.03
N TRP A 198 -3.59 3.59 5.51
CA TRP A 198 -2.59 2.95 4.68
C TRP A 198 -2.62 3.65 3.33
N CYS A 199 -1.55 4.37 3.06
CA CYS A 199 -1.37 5.16 1.86
C CYS A 199 -0.44 4.40 0.93
N SER A 200 -0.79 4.36 -0.35
CA SER A 200 0.04 3.68 -1.33
C SER A 200 -0.19 4.15 -2.75
N VAL A 201 0.82 3.95 -3.58
CA VAL A 201 0.73 4.06 -5.02
C VAL A 201 1.47 2.89 -5.66
N VAL A 202 0.84 2.30 -6.68
CA VAL A 202 1.47 1.30 -7.54
C VAL A 202 1.99 2.00 -8.78
N MET A 203 3.29 1.85 -9.03
CA MET A 203 3.90 2.33 -10.26
C MET A 203 4.02 1.22 -11.27
N GLN A 204 3.70 1.53 -12.52
CA GLN A 204 3.95 0.64 -13.64
C GLN A 204 5.28 0.99 -14.31
N PRO A 205 6.02 -0.02 -14.81
CA PRO A 205 7.26 0.24 -15.53
C PRO A 205 6.96 1.00 -16.83
N THR A 206 7.79 2.00 -17.13
CA THR A 206 7.57 2.85 -18.32
C THR A 206 8.18 2.27 -19.60
N ARG A 207 8.91 1.15 -19.49
CA ARG A 207 9.71 0.54 -20.58
C ARG A 207 10.77 1.47 -21.19
N MET A 208 11.10 2.57 -20.51
CA MET A 208 12.18 3.47 -20.91
C MET A 208 13.48 3.07 -20.22
N PHE A 209 14.58 3.06 -20.96
CA PHE A 209 15.89 2.71 -20.43
C PHE A 209 16.36 3.75 -19.39
N GLY A 210 16.75 3.28 -18.20
CA GLY A 210 17.30 4.13 -17.13
C GLY A 210 16.29 5.08 -16.48
N HIS A 211 14.98 4.91 -16.73
CA HIS A 211 13.97 5.78 -16.11
C HIS A 211 13.88 5.54 -14.61
N TYR A 212 13.80 6.64 -13.85
CA TYR A 212 13.83 6.64 -12.40
C TYR A 212 12.73 7.52 -11.83
N TRP A 213 12.47 7.38 -10.53
CA TRP A 213 11.55 8.24 -9.80
C TRP A 213 12.03 8.56 -8.39
N PHE A 214 11.92 9.83 -8.02
CA PHE A 214 11.97 10.22 -6.63
C PHE A 214 10.60 10.00 -6.01
N ILE A 215 10.54 9.16 -4.97
CA ILE A 215 9.30 8.78 -4.30
C ILE A 215 8.87 9.82 -3.25
N HIS A 216 8.93 11.09 -3.62
CA HIS A 216 8.71 12.20 -2.70
C HIS A 216 7.26 12.69 -2.74
N PRO A 217 6.54 12.72 -1.60
CA PRO A 217 5.27 13.40 -1.52
C PRO A 217 5.43 14.90 -1.75
N MET A 218 4.40 15.52 -2.31
CA MET A 218 4.34 16.95 -2.61
C MET A 218 3.49 17.66 -1.57
N CYS A 219 4.05 18.69 -0.94
CA CYS A 219 3.29 19.59 -0.08
C CYS A 219 2.39 20.46 -0.97
N ILE A 220 1.07 20.38 -0.80
CA ILE A 220 0.09 21.09 -1.64
C ILE A 220 -0.23 22.46 -1.03
N THR A 221 -0.34 22.54 0.30
CA THR A 221 -0.55 23.79 1.03
C THR A 221 0.76 24.49 1.39
N ALA A 222 0.66 25.79 1.70
CA ALA A 222 1.81 26.61 2.13
C ALA A 222 2.44 26.11 3.44
N ASP A 223 1.60 25.62 4.35
CA ASP A 223 1.98 25.04 5.62
C ASP A 223 1.17 23.77 5.88
N GLY A 224 1.71 22.89 6.72
CA GLY A 224 1.03 21.68 7.14
C GLY A 224 1.90 20.76 7.96
N GLU A 225 1.27 19.68 8.42
CA GLU A 225 1.85 18.75 9.37
C GLU A 225 1.40 17.32 9.09
N VAL A 226 2.44 16.53 8.84
CA VAL A 226 2.58 15.10 8.60
C VAL A 226 2.77 14.20 9.82
N GLU A 227 2.05 13.10 10.05
CA GLU A 227 2.59 11.97 10.81
C GLU A 227 2.72 10.73 9.95
N VAL A 228 3.83 10.01 10.09
CA VAL A 228 4.17 8.87 9.23
C VAL A 228 4.92 7.77 10.00
N MET A 229 4.66 6.52 9.61
CA MET A 229 5.48 5.36 9.97
C MET A 229 5.52 4.33 8.84
N LEU A 230 6.57 3.50 8.82
CA LEU A 230 6.74 2.38 7.88
C LEU A 230 6.66 2.80 6.41
N ALA A 231 7.38 3.86 6.06
CA ALA A 231 7.40 4.40 4.71
C ALA A 231 8.55 3.82 3.89
N GLY A 232 8.26 3.40 2.66
CA GLY A 232 9.26 2.83 1.77
C GLY A 232 8.68 2.36 0.44
N ALA A 233 9.48 1.58 -0.29
CA ALA A 233 9.08 0.97 -1.55
C ALA A 233 9.61 -0.44 -1.73
N CYS A 234 8.83 -1.27 -2.43
CA CYS A 234 9.20 -2.63 -2.79
C CYS A 234 8.85 -2.95 -4.24
N THR A 235 9.44 -4.01 -4.78
CA THR A 235 8.98 -4.62 -6.03
C THR A 235 7.60 -5.25 -5.86
N GLY A 236 6.88 -5.36 -6.97
CA GLY A 236 5.56 -5.97 -7.03
C GLY A 236 4.43 -5.05 -6.58
N VAL A 237 3.24 -5.64 -6.49
CA VAL A 237 2.00 -4.95 -6.10
C VAL A 237 1.64 -5.36 -4.67
N VAL A 238 1.44 -4.37 -3.80
CA VAL A 238 0.87 -4.53 -2.47
C VAL A 238 -0.49 -3.84 -2.48
N THR A 239 -1.55 -4.63 -2.38
CA THR A 239 -2.93 -4.15 -2.38
C THR A 239 -3.56 -4.14 -0.98
N HIS A 240 -2.89 -4.71 0.01
CA HIS A 240 -3.37 -4.83 1.38
C HIS A 240 -2.26 -4.49 2.40
N PRO A 241 -2.54 -3.73 3.48
CA PRO A 241 -1.52 -3.35 4.46
C PRO A 241 -0.88 -4.51 5.21
N ALA A 242 -1.57 -5.65 5.37
CA ALA A 242 -0.99 -6.83 6.02
C ALA A 242 0.24 -7.38 5.27
N ASP A 243 0.27 -7.22 3.95
CA ASP A 243 1.39 -7.65 3.10
C ASP A 243 2.59 -6.70 3.19
N TRP A 244 2.38 -5.49 3.71
CA TRP A 244 3.41 -4.47 3.86
C TRP A 244 4.43 -4.83 4.94
N SER A 245 4.03 -5.60 5.96
CA SER A 245 4.90 -6.00 7.06
C SER A 245 6.09 -6.86 6.62
N TYR A 246 6.05 -7.46 5.42
CA TYR A 246 7.19 -8.19 4.86
C TYR A 246 8.44 -7.29 4.79
N MET A 247 8.26 -5.99 4.58
CA MET A 247 9.35 -5.01 4.53
C MET A 247 10.07 -4.82 5.88
N LEU A 248 9.49 -5.28 7.00
CA LEU A 248 10.20 -5.35 8.29
C LEU A 248 11.31 -6.42 8.27
N ALA A 249 11.42 -7.24 7.23
CA ALA A 249 12.54 -8.15 7.07
C ALA A 249 13.89 -7.45 6.79
N LEU A 250 13.83 -6.14 6.53
CA LEU A 250 15.00 -5.30 6.28
C LEU A 250 15.49 -4.73 7.60
N ASP A 251 16.67 -5.18 8.03
CA ASP A 251 17.61 -4.41 8.84
C ASP A 251 18.99 -4.58 8.17
#